data_AF-Q466S2-F1
#
_entry.id   AF-Q466S2-F1
#
_cell.length_a   1.000
_cell.length_b   1.000
_cell.length_c   1.000
_cell.angle_alpha   90.00
_cell.angle_beta   90.00
_cell.angle_gamma   90.00
#
_symmetry.space_group_name_H-M   'P 1'
#
loop_
_entity.id
_entity.type
_entity.pdbx_description
1 polymer ?
#
loop_
_entity_poly.entity_id
_entity_poly.type
_entity_poly.pdbx_seq_one_letter_code
_entity_poly.pdbx_strand_id
1 'polypeptide(L)' 'MIKSEPKVSVLSIVRKLKQESTNGLWKTQKEYLEKYYWDENTLWSEEYFASTIGNVSKEAVEYYIRNQG' A
#
# COMPACT_ATOMS: atom_id res chain seq x y z
N MET A 1 3.12 -2.86 7.34
CA MET A 1 3.17 -1.42 7.66
C MET A 1 4.03 -0.73 6.61
N ILE A 2 3.56 0.35 6.00
CA ILE A 2 4.30 1.07 4.96
C ILE A 2 4.76 2.42 5.54
N LYS A 3 6.03 2.76 5.29
CA LYS A 3 6.56 4.11 5.49
C LYS A 3 6.79 4.72 4.11
N SER A 4 6.28 5.92 3.89
CA SER A 4 6.44 6.64 2.63
C SER A 4 6.64 8.12 2.88
N GLU A 5 7.22 8.80 1.91
CA GLU A 5 7.24 10.26 1.93
C GLU A 5 5.81 10.81 1.75
N PRO A 6 5.45 11.95 2.39
CA PRO A 6 4.12 12.54 2.29
C PRO A 6 3.68 12.89 0.87
N LYS A 7 4.64 13.13 -0.04
CA LYS A 7 4.36 13.44 -1.46
C LYS A 7 3.85 12.23 -2.26
N VAL A 8 4.00 11.02 -1.72
CA VAL A 8 3.57 9.79 -2.38
C VAL A 8 2.13 9.49 -1.98
N SER A 9 1.23 9.42 -2.97
CA SER A 9 -0.17 9.11 -2.69
C SER A 9 -0.35 7.67 -2.19
N VAL A 10 -1.25 7.47 -1.22
CA VAL A 10 -1.64 6.14 -0.72
C VAL A 10 -2.15 5.25 -1.86
N LEU A 11 -2.91 5.82 -2.79
CA LEU A 11 -3.42 5.11 -3.97
C LEU A 11 -2.29 4.54 -4.83
N SER A 12 -1.25 5.35 -5.11
CA SER A 12 -0.10 4.92 -5.90
C SER A 12 0.64 3.75 -5.23
N ILE A 13 0.79 3.80 -3.90
CA ILE A 13 1.43 2.73 -3.13
C ILE A 13 0.62 1.44 -3.25
N VAL A 14 -0.69 1.50 -2.97
CA VAL A 14 -1.56 0.31 -3.02
C VAL A 14 -1.60 -0.27 -4.43
N ARG A 15 -1.75 0.56 -5.46
CA ARG A 15 -1.72 0.11 -6.86
C ARG A 15 -0.43 -0.61 -7.20
N LYS A 16 0.72 -0.04 -6.83
CA LYS A 16 2.03 -0.66 -7.08
C LYS A 16 2.15 -2.00 -6.37
N LEU A 17 1.77 -2.09 -5.10
CA LEU A 17 1.83 -3.34 -4.33
C LEU A 17 0.93 -4.43 -4.92
N LYS A 18 -0.32 -4.10 -5.26
CA LYS A 18 -1.26 -5.04 -5.89
C LYS A 18 -0.75 -5.52 -7.25
N GLN A 19 -0.22 -4.60 -8.07
CA GLN A 19 0.29 -4.93 -9.41
C GLN A 19 1.54 -5.84 -9.35
N GLU A 20 2.53 -5.47 -8.55
CA GLU A 20 3.79 -6.24 -8.46
C GLU A 20 3.55 -7.63 -7.86
N SER A 21 2.71 -7.73 -6.83
CA SER A 21 2.36 -9.04 -6.24
C SER A 21 1.58 -9.92 -7.22
N THR A 22 0.60 -9.36 -7.94
CA THR A 22 -0.15 -10.09 -8.98
C THR A 22 0.80 -10.62 -10.05
N ASN A 23 1.63 -9.74 -10.62
CA ASN A 23 2.58 -10.11 -11.67
C ASN A 23 3.58 -11.18 -11.19
N GLY A 24 4.16 -10.99 -10.00
CA GLY A 24 5.13 -11.93 -9.43
C GLY A 24 4.53 -13.32 -9.14
N LEU A 25 3.33 -13.37 -8.57
CA LEU A 25 2.66 -14.63 -8.26
C LEU A 25 2.23 -15.37 -9.52
N TRP A 26 1.66 -14.68 -10.52
CA TRP A 26 1.31 -15.30 -11.80
C TRP A 26 2.53 -15.81 -12.58
N LYS A 27 3.71 -15.19 -12.42
CA LYS A 27 4.95 -15.70 -13.02
C LYS A 27 5.51 -16.93 -12.33
N THR A 28 5.33 -17.05 -11.01
CA THR A 28 6.01 -18.07 -10.20
C THR A 28 5.13 -19.25 -9.81
N GLN A 29 3.80 -19.06 -9.76
CA GLN A 29 2.84 -20.02 -9.23
C GLN A 29 1.64 -20.25 -10.18
N LYS A 30 1.83 -20.01 -11.49
CA LYS A 30 0.77 -20.05 -12.50
C LYS A 30 -0.10 -21.32 -12.43
N GLU A 31 0.53 -22.50 -12.44
CA GLU A 31 -0.16 -23.80 -12.45
C GLU A 31 -1.06 -24.01 -11.23
N TYR A 32 -0.69 -23.40 -10.09
CA TYR A 32 -1.51 -23.43 -8.89
C TYR A 32 -2.67 -22.43 -8.97
N LEU A 33 -2.39 -21.20 -9.41
CA LEU A 33 -3.37 -20.12 -9.46
C LEU A 33 -4.47 -20.38 -10.50
N GLU A 34 -4.15 -20.96 -11.65
CA GLU A 34 -5.13 -21.31 -12.69
C GLU A 34 -6.19 -22.31 -12.18
N LYS A 35 -5.93 -23.04 -11.09
CA LYS A 35 -6.94 -23.96 -10.52
C LYS A 35 -8.08 -23.20 -9.82
N TYR A 36 -7.83 -21.98 -9.37
CA TYR A 36 -8.76 -21.22 -8.52
C TYR A 36 -9.16 -19.86 -9.12
N TYR A 37 -8.30 -19.26 -9.94
CA TYR A 37 -8.44 -17.93 -10.53
C TYR A 37 -8.38 -18.00 -12.06
N TRP A 38 -9.08 -18.98 -12.67
CA TRP A 38 -9.00 -19.28 -14.10
C TRP A 38 -9.69 -18.24 -15.00
N ASP A 39 -10.68 -17.51 -14.47
CA ASP A 39 -11.50 -16.57 -15.24
C ASP A 39 -10.75 -15.26 -15.49
N GLU A 40 -10.06 -14.74 -14.47
CA GLU A 40 -9.25 -13.54 -14.58
C GLU A 40 -7.95 -13.68 -13.78
N ASN A 41 -6.87 -13.09 -14.30
CA ASN A 41 -5.58 -13.00 -13.59
C ASN A 41 -5.60 -11.94 -12.46
N THR A 42 -6.71 -11.84 -11.74
CA THR A 42 -6.98 -10.87 -10.68
C THR A 42 -6.83 -11.57 -9.33
N LEU A 43 -5.95 -11.06 -8.46
CA LEU A 43 -5.76 -11.61 -7.11
C LEU A 43 -6.34 -10.73 -6.00
N TRP A 44 -6.61 -9.47 -6.29
CA TRP A 44 -7.03 -8.48 -5.31
C TRP A 44 -8.33 -7.83 -5.77
N SER A 45 -9.22 -7.51 -4.83
CA SER A 45 -10.37 -6.65 -5.11
C SER A 45 -9.91 -5.26 -5.56
N GLU A 46 -10.79 -4.50 -6.20
CA GLU A 46 -10.49 -3.11 -6.58
C GLU A 46 -10.26 -2.21 -5.36
N GLU A 47 -11.01 -2.48 -4.28
CA GLU A 47 -11.04 -1.69 -3.06
C GLU A 47 -9.82 -1.90 -2.15
N TYR A 48 -9.59 -0.94 -1.24
CA TYR A 48 -8.57 -1.07 -0.20
C TYR A 48 -8.94 -0.22 1.01
N PHE A 49 -8.41 -0.61 2.17
CA PHE A 49 -8.47 0.18 3.40
C PHE A 49 -7.08 0.66 3.78
N ALA A 50 -6.97 1.91 4.24
CA ALA A 50 -5.74 2.49 4.76
C ALA A 50 -6.04 3.41 5.95
N SER A 51 -5.17 3.37 6.96
CA SER A 51 -5.21 4.27 8.11
C SER A 51 -3.79 4.71 8.48
N THR A 52 -3.67 5.92 9.02
CA THR A 52 -2.42 6.44 9.55
C THR A 52 -2.11 5.84 10.91
N ILE A 53 -0.83 5.54 11.15
CA ILE A 53 -0.36 5.05 12.44
C ILE A 53 0.68 6.05 12.95
N GLY A 54 0.44 6.65 14.11
CA GLY A 54 1.38 7.56 14.74
C GLY A 54 0.92 8.06 16.10
N ASN A 55 1.82 8.04 17.09
CA ASN A 55 1.69 8.82 18.31
C ASN A 55 2.55 10.06 18.15
N VAL A 56 1.95 11.18 17.75
CA VAL A 56 2.63 12.47 17.79
C VAL A 56 2.23 13.15 19.10
N SER A 57 3.21 13.45 19.95
CA SER A 57 2.92 14.16 21.20
C SER A 57 2.55 15.61 20.90
N LYS A 58 1.76 16.24 21.77
CA LYS A 58 1.37 17.65 21.63
C LYS A 58 2.61 18.54 21.55
N GLU A 59 3.64 18.21 22.32
CA GLU A 59 4.92 18.92 22.38
C GLU A 59 5.66 18.87 21.05
N ALA A 60 5.62 17.73 20.34
CA ALA A 60 6.25 17.59 19.04
C ALA A 60 5.55 18.45 17.98
N VAL A 61 4.22 18.54 18.02
CA VAL A 61 3.43 19.44 17.15
C VAL A 61 3.72 20.90 17.47
N GLU A 62 3.71 21.28 18.74
CA GLU A 62 3.98 22.66 19.17
C GLU A 62 5.40 23.10 18.80
N TYR A 63 6.40 22.24 18.99
CA TYR A 63 7.78 22.51 18.57
C TYR A 63 7.86 22.72 17.06
N TYR A 64 7.25 21.84 16.27
CA TYR A 64 7.25 21.99 14.81
C TYR A 64 6.65 23.32 14.36
N ILE A 65 5.48 23.71 14.90
CA ILE A 65 4.81 24.97 14.56
C ILE A 65 5.67 26.19 14.92
N ARG A 66 6.30 26.19 16.11
CA ARG A 66 7.12 27.33 16.58
C ARG A 66 8.40 27.53 15.79
N ASN A 67 8.98 26.47 15.24
CA ASN A 67 10.27 26.48 14.55
C ASN A 67 10.12 26.45 13.01
N GLN A 68 8.92 26.69 12.48
CA GLN A 68 8.66 26.65 11.04
C GLN A 68 8.98 27.97 10.29
N GLY A 69 9.52 28.96 11.01
CA GLY A 69 9.91 30.28 10.50
C GLY A 69 11.38 30.36 10.10
#